data_AF-A0A1Q7EBR2-F1
#
_entry.id   AF-A0A1Q7EBR2-F1
#
_cell.length_a   1.000
_cell.length_b   1.000
_cell.length_c   1.000
_cell.angle_alpha   90.00
_cell.angle_beta   90.00
_cell.angle_gamma   90.00
#
_symmetry.space_group_name_H-M   'P 1'
#
loop_
_entity.id
_entity.type
_entity.pdbx_description
1 polymer ?
#
loop_
_entity_poly.entity_id
_entity_poly.type
_entity_poly.pdbx_seq_one_letter_code
_entity_poly.pdbx_strand_id
1 'polypeptide(L)' 'MAVIPLVEKPGTVFVPKARLYVLDEDRKVLAGPLVVTRRRAYHREWLLGFEGVTSRDAVEGWRDQLVAVDE' A
#
# COMPACT_ATOMS: atom_id res chain seq x y z
N MET A 1 6.39 -1.72 -2.91
CA MET A 1 5.33 -2.74 -2.66
C MET A 1 4.43 -2.85 -3.87
N ALA A 2 4.05 -4.05 -4.30
CA ALA A 2 3.04 -4.26 -5.35
C ALA A 2 1.68 -4.53 -4.71
N VAL A 3 0.63 -3.89 -5.19
CA VAL A 3 -0.74 -4.01 -4.67
C VAL A 3 -1.69 -4.33 -5.80
N ILE A 4 -2.54 -5.34 -5.60
CA ILE A 4 -3.68 -5.59 -6.49
C ILE A 4 -4.85 -4.76 -5.94
N PRO A 5 -5.28 -3.70 -6.65
CA PRO A 5 -6.32 -2.84 -6.13
C PRO A 5 -7.70 -3.51 -6.21
N LEU A 6 -8.48 -3.34 -5.16
CA LEU A 6 -9.89 -3.77 -5.08
C LEU A 6 -10.86 -2.60 -5.26
N VAL A 7 -10.42 -1.54 -5.93
CA VAL A 7 -11.15 -0.29 -6.16
C VAL A 7 -11.19 0.04 -7.65
N GLU A 8 -12.25 0.71 -8.10
CA GLU A 8 -12.43 1.03 -9.52
C GLU A 8 -11.39 2.01 -10.07
N LYS A 9 -10.97 2.99 -9.24
CA LYS A 9 -10.04 4.06 -9.63
C LYS A 9 -8.84 4.11 -8.69
N PRO A 10 -7.90 3.16 -8.75
CA PRO A 10 -6.80 3.10 -7.80
C PRO A 10 -5.89 4.34 -7.84
N GLY A 11 -5.85 5.01 -8.98
CA GLY A 11 -5.09 6.25 -9.15
C GLY A 11 -5.61 7.44 -8.35
N THR A 12 -6.85 7.41 -7.88
CA THR A 12 -7.42 8.44 -6.98
C THR A 12 -7.24 8.06 -5.51
N VAL A 13 -6.96 6.79 -5.23
CA VAL A 13 -6.80 6.23 -3.89
C VAL A 13 -5.35 6.32 -3.42
N PHE A 14 -4.40 5.90 -4.26
CA PHE A 14 -2.98 5.86 -3.90
C PHE A 14 -2.24 7.18 -4.19
N VAL A 15 -2.90 8.33 -4.03
CA VAL A 15 -2.29 9.63 -4.31
C VAL A 15 -1.11 9.89 -3.36
N PRO A 16 -0.07 10.64 -3.79
CA PRO A 16 0.98 11.05 -2.86
C PRO A 16 0.38 11.73 -1.62
N LYS A 17 0.97 11.45 -0.45
CA LYS A 17 0.49 11.82 0.90
C LYS A 17 -0.73 11.03 1.41
N ALA A 18 -1.33 10.14 0.61
CA ALA A 18 -2.31 9.19 1.15
C ALA A 18 -1.65 8.33 2.24
N ARG A 19 -2.43 8.01 3.28
CA ARG A 19 -2.00 7.18 4.41
C ARG A 19 -2.59 5.79 4.22
N LEU A 20 -1.72 4.78 4.22
CA LEU A 20 -2.12 3.38 4.07
C LEU A 20 -1.79 2.59 5.34
N TYR A 21 -2.59 1.55 5.53
CA TYR A 21 -2.41 0.57 6.58
C TYR A 21 -2.35 -0.81 5.95
N VAL A 22 -1.43 -1.63 6.44
CA VAL A 22 -1.38 -3.07 6.13
C VAL A 22 -2.18 -3.78 7.20
N LEU A 23 -3.13 -4.60 6.77
CA LEU A 23 -4.03 -5.32 7.66
C LEU A 23 -3.91 -6.82 7.44
N ASP A 24 -4.13 -7.59 8.50
CA ASP A 24 -4.37 -9.03 8.38
C ASP A 24 -5.79 -9.33 7.84
N GLU A 25 -6.10 -10.62 7.69
CA GLU A 25 -7.42 -11.09 7.24
C GLU A 25 -8.56 -10.72 8.22
N ASP A 26 -8.25 -10.57 9.52
CA ASP A 26 -9.16 -10.11 10.57
C ASP A 26 -9.33 -8.58 10.58
N ARG A 27 -8.68 -7.85 9.65
CA ARG A 27 -8.61 -6.39 9.57
C ARG A 27 -7.87 -5.73 10.74
N LYS A 28 -7.01 -6.45 11.45
CA LYS A 28 -6.10 -5.87 12.46
C LYS A 28 -4.91 -5.23 11.76
N VAL A 29 -4.45 -4.11 12.31
CA VAL A 29 -3.33 -3.36 11.74
C VAL A 29 -2.02 -4.08 12.02
N LEU A 30 -1.31 -4.45 10.96
CA LEU A 30 0.05 -5.00 11.00
C LEU A 30 1.13 -3.93 10.82
N ALA A 31 0.85 -2.92 10.00
CA ALA A 31 1.76 -1.79 9.77
C ALA A 31 1.01 -0.53 9.35
N GLY A 32 1.59 0.63 9.65
CA GLY A 32 1.08 1.94 9.27
C GLY A 32 1.13 2.95 10.41
N PRO A 33 0.85 4.24 10.13
CA PRO A 33 0.49 4.79 8.82
C PRO A 33 1.68 4.83 7.85
N LEU A 34 1.49 4.32 6.63
CA LEU A 34 2.45 4.39 5.53
C LEU A 34 2.07 5.53 4.59
N VAL A 35 2.94 6.53 4.46
CA VAL A 35 2.68 7.70 3.61
C VAL A 35 3.17 7.43 2.19
N VAL A 36 2.28 7.48 1.19
CA VAL A 36 2.66 7.27 -0.22
C VAL A 36 3.53 8.43 -0.70
N THR A 37 4.71 8.11 -1.23
CA THR A 37 5.60 9.08 -1.89
C THR A 37 5.59 8.91 -3.41
N ARG A 38 5.45 7.66 -3.88
CA ARG A 38 5.46 7.33 -5.31
C ARG A 38 4.42 6.27 -5.62
N ARG A 39 3.80 6.38 -6.79
CA ARG A 39 2.84 5.42 -7.31
C ARG A 39 3.08 5.18 -8.79
N ARG A 40 2.91 3.95 -9.25
CA ARG A 40 2.95 3.61 -10.68
C ARG A 40 2.05 2.41 -10.96
N ALA A 41 1.18 2.52 -11.96
CA ALA A 41 0.46 1.36 -12.49
C ALA A 41 1.45 0.43 -13.22
N TYR A 42 1.33 -0.88 -12.97
CA TYR A 42 2.16 -1.91 -13.58
C TYR A 42 1.31 -3.16 -13.84
N HIS A 43 0.91 -3.37 -15.10
CA HIS A 43 -0.10 -4.38 -15.47
C HIS A 43 -1.38 -4.24 -14.64
N ARG A 44 -1.75 -5.28 -13.88
CA ARG A 44 -2.93 -5.31 -12.99
C ARG A 44 -2.61 -4.81 -11.58
N GLU A 45 -1.34 -4.49 -11.30
CA GLU A 45 -0.84 -4.10 -9.99
C GLU A 45 -0.50 -2.62 -9.94
N TRP A 46 -0.31 -2.14 -8.72
CA TRP A 46 0.17 -0.80 -8.40
C TRP A 46 1.44 -0.91 -7.57
N LEU A 47 2.51 -0.31 -8.08
CA LEU A 47 3.78 -0.18 -7.37
C LEU A 47 3.74 1.07 -6.51
N LEU A 48 3.80 0.89 -5.19
CA LEU A 48 3.79 1.94 -4.19
C LEU A 48 5.15 2.05 -3.52
N GLY A 49 5.61 3.29 -3.36
CA GLY A 49 6.74 3.67 -2.50
C GLY A 49 6.24 4.50 -1.33
N PHE A 50 6.85 4.30 -0.16
CA PHE A 50 6.45 4.94 1.08
C PHE A 50 7.58 5.79 1.65
N GLU A 51 7.23 6.79 2.47
CA GLU A 51 8.21 7.58 3.21
C GLU A 51 8.96 6.70 4.21
N GLY A 52 10.28 6.85 4.29
CA GLY A 52 11.14 6.07 5.21
C GLY A 52 11.34 4.59 4.84
N VAL A 53 10.59 4.03 3.88
CA VAL A 53 10.71 2.63 3.44
C VAL A 53 11.61 2.55 2.20
N THR A 54 12.86 2.15 2.41
CA THR A 54 13.88 2.12 1.35
C THR A 54 14.41 0.73 1.03
N SER A 55 14.08 -0.29 1.84
CA SER A 55 14.54 -1.66 1.65
C SER A 55 13.39 -2.61 1.30
N ARG A 56 13.74 -3.71 0.63
CA ARG A 56 12.81 -4.79 0.31
C ARG A 56 12.37 -5.54 1.57
N ASP A 57 13.30 -5.81 2.47
CA ASP A 57 13.04 -6.58 3.69
C ASP A 57 11.97 -5.94 4.58
N ALA A 58 11.90 -4.60 4.58
CA ALA A 58 10.87 -3.85 5.31
C ALA A 58 9.44 -4.13 4.83
N VAL A 59 9.26 -4.63 3.60
CA VAL A 59 7.93 -4.85 3.00
C VAL A 59 7.62 -6.31 2.71
N GLU A 60 8.60 -7.23 2.82
CA GLU A 60 8.36 -8.65 2.54
C GLU A 60 7.35 -9.28 3.50
N GLY A 61 7.32 -8.85 4.77
CA GLY A 61 6.34 -9.31 5.76
C GLY A 61 4.89 -8.88 5.48
N TRP A 62 4.66 -8.02 4.49
CA TRP A 62 3.33 -7.55 4.10
C TRP A 62 2.77 -8.27 2.87
N ARG A 63 3.50 -9.27 2.37
CA ARG A 63 3.03 -10.11 1.28
C ARG A 63 1.73 -10.81 1.67
N ASP A 64 0.81 -10.88 0.72
CA ASP A 64 -0.51 -11.50 0.87
C ASP A 64 -1.41 -10.87 1.95
N GLN A 65 -1.05 -9.67 2.44
CA GLN A 65 -1.86 -8.90 3.40
C GLN A 65 -2.79 -7.91 2.70
N LEU A 66 -3.82 -7.48 3.43
CA LEU A 66 -4.76 -6.46 2.97
C LEU A 66 -4.17 -5.06 3.12
N VAL A 67 -4.65 -4.14 2.30
CA VAL A 67 -4.25 -2.74 2.35
C VAL A 67 -5.49 -1.85 2.42
N ALA A 68 -5.55 -0.98 3.43
CA ALA A 68 -6.58 0.04 3.58
C ALA A 68 -5.97 1.43 3.43
N VAL A 69 -6.79 2.38 2.96
CA VAL A 69 -6.50 3.81 2.99
C VAL A 69 -7.33 4.48 4.08
N ASP A 70 -6.78 5.53 4.69
CA ASP A 70 -7.57 6.47 5.49
C ASP A 70 -8.65 7.13 4.61
N GLU A 71 -9.81 7.45 5.20
CA GLU A 71 -10.88 8.22 4.53
C GLU A 71 -10.50 9.68 4.27
#